data_AF-A0A920CQP8-F1
#
_entry.id   AF-A0A920CQP8-F1
#
_cell.length_a   1.000
_cell.length_b   1.000
_cell.length_c   1.000
_cell.angle_alpha   90.00
_cell.angle_beta   90.00
_cell.angle_gamma   90.00
#
_symmetry.space_group_name_H-M   'P 1'
#
loop_
_entity.id
_entity.type
_entity.pdbx_description
1 polymer ?
#
loop_
_entity_poly.entity_id
_entity_poly.type
_entity_poly.pdbx_seq_one_letter_code
_entity_poly.pdbx_strand_id
1 'polypeptide(L)'
;MQKEELHVCKGFKICSRMVYYILGNLLLRYTFETKGRGEMMLGKKTRMTILGVILSSMLLSACGAKEAGDSHESEPATVHVGEHQQLAANGDLQETTQGTDKLPAFLDALDPSLKTAYTTAASVKDILSSIPCYCGCGESAGHKSNLNCFIKDANEDGSVVWDDHGTRCGVCVDTATTVAELNKQGKSVKEIRAVIDGTYSTGKYAPPTPTPEVM
;
A
#
# COMPACT_ATOMS: atom_id res chain seq x y z
N MET A 1 43.20 -44.25 -46.51
CA MET A 1 41.92 -44.27 -47.26
C MET A 1 40.99 -45.22 -46.51
N GLN A 2 40.18 -44.65 -45.60
CA GLN A 2 38.71 -44.55 -45.68
C GLN A 2 38.03 -45.85 -45.21
N LYS A 3 37.14 -45.88 -44.20
CA LYS A 3 36.14 -44.90 -43.75
C LYS A 3 35.87 -44.98 -42.24
N GLU A 4 35.35 -43.86 -41.73
CA GLU A 4 34.83 -43.58 -40.40
C GLU A 4 33.56 -44.38 -40.06
N GLU A 5 33.40 -44.75 -38.78
CA GLU A 5 32.14 -44.58 -38.04
C GLU A 5 32.46 -44.22 -36.57
N LEU A 6 31.73 -43.22 -36.09
CA LEU A 6 31.96 -42.48 -34.86
C LEU A 6 31.45 -43.25 -33.64
N HIS A 7 32.34 -43.42 -32.65
CA HIS A 7 32.10 -44.12 -31.41
C HIS A 7 31.22 -43.34 -30.42
N VAL A 8 30.29 -44.10 -29.83
CA VAL A 8 29.68 -43.96 -28.51
C VAL A 8 30.68 -43.46 -27.45
N CYS A 9 30.26 -42.61 -26.50
CA CYS A 9 30.69 -42.79 -25.11
C CYS A 9 29.79 -42.09 -24.08
N LYS A 10 29.34 -42.92 -23.12
CA LYS A 10 28.71 -42.56 -21.85
C LYS A 10 29.78 -42.09 -20.85
N GLY A 11 29.45 -41.04 -20.08
CA GLY A 11 29.89 -40.83 -18.69
C GLY A 11 31.29 -40.25 -18.43
N PHE A 12 31.35 -39.11 -17.73
CA PHE A 12 32.44 -38.80 -16.78
C PHE A 12 32.00 -37.74 -15.74
N LYS A 13 32.38 -37.97 -14.48
CA LYS A 13 32.35 -37.04 -13.34
C LYS A 13 33.36 -35.89 -13.52
N ILE A 14 33.37 -34.94 -12.57
CA ILE A 14 34.33 -33.83 -12.30
C ILE A 14 33.70 -32.46 -12.71
N CYS A 15 33.66 -31.38 -11.91
CA CYS A 15 34.42 -30.98 -10.73
C CYS A 15 33.57 -30.09 -9.81
N SER A 16 33.55 -30.40 -8.51
CA SER A 16 33.12 -29.51 -7.44
C SER A 16 34.29 -28.65 -6.99
N ARG A 17 34.43 -27.46 -7.57
CA ARG A 17 35.18 -26.32 -7.01
C ARG A 17 34.86 -25.11 -7.86
N MET A 18 34.64 -23.96 -7.23
CA MET A 18 34.53 -22.64 -7.86
C MET A 18 33.11 -22.11 -8.15
N VAL A 19 32.20 -22.21 -7.17
CA VAL A 19 31.38 -21.04 -6.74
C VAL A 19 31.27 -21.03 -5.20
N TYR A 20 32.39 -21.28 -4.53
CA TYR A 20 32.58 -20.99 -3.08
C TYR A 20 33.15 -19.57 -2.89
N TYR A 21 32.76 -18.62 -3.74
CA TYR A 21 33.30 -17.25 -3.74
C TYR A 21 32.27 -16.13 -3.60
N ILE A 22 30.99 -16.44 -3.32
CA ILE A 22 29.97 -15.43 -2.93
C ILE A 22 29.21 -15.87 -1.65
N LEU A 23 29.80 -16.76 -0.84
CA LEU A 23 29.29 -17.14 0.49
C LEU A 23 30.36 -16.93 1.59
N GLY A 24 31.22 -15.93 1.41
CA GLY A 24 32.38 -15.67 2.28
C GLY A 24 32.53 -14.22 2.73
N ASN A 25 31.48 -13.40 2.64
CA ASN A 25 31.57 -11.96 2.96
C ASN A 25 30.39 -11.42 3.78
N LEU A 26 29.84 -12.24 4.69
CA LEU A 26 28.83 -11.80 5.66
C LEU A 26 29.02 -12.46 7.04
N LEU A 27 30.28 -12.67 7.46
CA LEU A 27 30.61 -13.19 8.80
C LEU A 27 31.81 -12.45 9.43
N LEU A 28 32.00 -11.17 9.09
CA LEU A 28 32.99 -10.31 9.72
C LEU A 28 32.42 -8.90 9.85
N ARG A 29 31.81 -8.65 11.01
CA ARG A 29 31.45 -7.36 11.65
C ARG A 29 30.08 -7.53 12.29
N TYR A 30 30.04 -7.99 13.53
CA TYR A 30 29.15 -7.50 14.60
C TYR A 30 29.45 -8.27 15.89
N THR A 31 30.72 -8.29 16.30
CA THR A 31 31.07 -8.40 17.72
C THR A 31 31.18 -6.97 18.24
N PHE A 32 30.12 -6.47 18.87
CA PHE A 32 30.21 -5.29 19.72
C PHE A 32 29.73 -5.64 21.11
N GLU A 33 30.73 -5.82 21.96
CA GLU A 33 30.70 -5.78 23.41
C GLU A 33 29.95 -4.52 23.89
N THR A 34 28.87 -4.67 24.65
CA THR A 34 28.52 -3.66 25.67
C THR A 34 28.20 -4.35 26.98
N LYS A 35 29.19 -4.25 27.86
CA LYS A 35 29.19 -4.64 29.26
C LYS A 35 28.49 -3.55 30.08
N GLY A 36 27.36 -3.92 30.67
CA GLY A 36 26.88 -3.49 32.00
C GLY A 36 26.44 -2.03 32.20
N ARG A 37 25.33 -1.86 32.95
CA ARG A 37 25.28 -1.17 34.27
C ARG A 37 23.87 -0.66 34.62
N GLY A 38 23.44 -0.99 35.85
CA GLY A 38 22.61 -0.16 36.73
C GLY A 38 21.12 -0.10 36.36
N GLU A 39 20.25 -0.85 37.02
CA GLU A 39 19.64 -0.55 38.34
C GLU A 39 18.58 0.56 38.30
N MET A 40 17.38 0.10 38.65
CA MET A 40 16.15 0.84 38.88
C MET A 40 16.34 1.88 39.99
N MET A 41 15.82 3.10 39.81
CA MET A 41 15.64 4.04 40.91
C MET A 41 14.17 4.43 41.02
N LEU A 42 13.53 3.82 42.02
CA LEU A 42 12.24 4.16 42.58
C LEU A 42 12.45 5.11 43.77
N GLY A 43 11.74 6.23 43.80
CA GLY A 43 11.66 7.13 44.96
C GLY A 43 11.68 8.60 44.53
N LYS A 44 10.95 9.53 45.14
CA LYS A 44 10.16 9.53 46.36
C LYS A 44 9.12 10.64 46.23
N LYS A 45 8.00 10.41 46.89
CA LYS A 45 6.88 11.33 47.05
C LYS A 45 7.32 12.49 47.96
N THR A 46 7.06 13.74 47.56
CA THR A 46 6.95 14.84 48.52
C THR A 46 5.73 15.68 48.15
N ARG A 47 4.69 15.53 48.97
CA ARG A 47 3.50 16.38 49.03
C ARG A 47 3.85 17.68 49.77
N MET A 48 2.90 18.63 49.72
CA MET A 48 2.68 19.71 50.70
C MET A 48 3.59 20.95 50.56
N THR A 49 3.15 22.21 50.59
CA THR A 49 1.84 22.82 50.91
C THR A 49 1.79 24.29 50.43
N ILE A 50 0.63 24.69 49.91
CA ILE A 50 -0.14 25.97 50.01
C ILE A 50 0.52 27.17 50.72
N LEU A 51 0.43 28.36 50.09
CA LEU A 51 0.08 29.69 50.65
C LEU A 51 0.34 30.72 49.51
N GLY A 52 -0.51 31.67 49.11
CA GLY A 52 -1.80 32.14 49.57
C GLY A 52 -1.97 33.60 49.09
N VAL A 53 -3.12 33.87 48.47
CA VAL A 53 -3.88 35.13 48.53
C VAL A 53 -3.48 36.33 47.62
N ILE A 54 -4.55 36.97 47.10
CA ILE A 54 -4.76 38.41 46.77
C ILE A 54 -4.67 38.74 45.26
N LEU A 55 -5.81 38.81 44.56
CA LEU A 55 -6.64 40.01 44.33
C LEU A 55 -5.96 40.98 43.33
N SER A 56 -6.49 41.07 42.10
CA SER A 56 -6.91 42.34 41.51
C SER A 56 -7.35 42.13 40.06
N SER A 57 -8.57 42.54 39.76
CA SER A 57 -9.14 42.64 38.43
C SER A 57 -8.40 43.73 37.63
N MET A 58 -7.90 43.42 36.43
CA MET A 58 -7.71 44.42 35.38
C MET A 58 -8.03 43.80 34.01
N LEU A 59 -9.16 44.24 33.47
CA LEU A 59 -9.50 44.15 32.06
C LEU A 59 -8.64 45.18 31.30
N LEU A 60 -7.74 44.72 30.44
CA LEU A 60 -7.26 45.52 29.32
C LEU A 60 -7.46 44.71 28.04
N SER A 61 -8.44 45.14 27.24
CA SER A 61 -8.44 44.92 25.80
C SER A 61 -7.29 45.69 25.19
N ALA A 62 -6.34 44.98 24.58
CA ALA A 62 -5.33 45.55 23.70
C ALA A 62 -5.19 44.64 22.47
N CYS A 63 -5.61 45.15 21.31
CA CYS A 63 -5.29 44.57 20.01
C CYS A 63 -3.86 44.95 19.62
N GLY A 64 -3.06 44.01 19.12
CA GLY A 64 -1.85 44.33 18.34
C GLY A 64 -0.69 43.32 18.39
N ALA A 65 -0.57 42.55 17.31
CA ALA A 65 0.66 41.97 16.71
C ALA A 65 1.58 41.00 17.50
N LYS A 66 1.48 39.72 17.09
CA LYS A 66 2.52 38.85 16.50
C LYS A 66 3.64 38.22 17.36
N GLU A 67 3.58 36.87 17.37
CA GLU A 67 4.49 35.77 17.76
C GLU A 67 5.02 35.63 19.20
N ALA A 68 4.62 34.51 19.86
CA ALA A 68 5.49 33.38 20.23
C ALA A 68 4.88 32.61 21.43
N GLY A 69 4.53 31.34 21.25
CA GLY A 69 4.04 30.50 22.34
C GLY A 69 3.44 29.17 21.88
N ASP A 70 4.32 28.19 21.72
CA ASP A 70 4.13 26.74 21.84
C ASP A 70 2.78 26.27 22.43
N SER A 71 2.01 25.54 21.62
CA SER A 71 1.16 24.45 22.08
C SER A 71 1.11 23.39 20.99
N HIS A 72 1.86 22.32 21.21
CA HIS A 72 1.87 21.09 20.42
C HIS A 72 0.52 20.34 20.59
N GLU A 73 -0.55 20.85 19.98
CA GLU A 73 -1.72 20.06 19.62
C GLU A 73 -1.54 19.64 18.16
N SER A 74 -1.45 18.34 17.93
CA SER A 74 -1.44 17.77 16.59
C SER A 74 -2.79 18.01 15.93
N GLU A 75 -2.88 19.13 15.21
CA GLU A 75 -3.91 19.40 14.20
C GLU A 75 -4.08 18.19 13.27
N PRO A 76 -5.31 17.78 12.93
CA PRO A 76 -5.50 16.84 11.82
C PRO A 76 -5.04 17.55 10.55
N ALA A 77 -4.11 16.93 9.81
CA ALA A 77 -3.65 17.47 8.55
C ALA A 77 -4.85 17.84 7.66
N THR A 78 -5.08 19.14 7.46
CA THR A 78 -6.04 19.65 6.50
C THR A 78 -5.53 19.25 5.12
N VAL A 79 -6.01 18.12 4.61
CA VAL A 79 -5.84 17.77 3.20
C VAL A 79 -6.52 18.88 2.41
N HIS A 80 -5.74 19.68 1.68
CA HIS A 80 -6.29 20.64 0.74
C HIS A 80 -6.97 19.86 -0.39
N VAL A 81 -8.28 19.64 -0.22
CA VAL A 81 -9.12 18.98 -1.21
C VAL A 81 -9.26 19.93 -2.41
N GLY A 82 -8.63 19.57 -3.55
CA GLY A 82 -8.73 20.31 -4.79
C GLY A 82 -10.15 20.31 -5.37
N GLU A 83 -10.42 21.17 -6.36
CA GLU A 83 -11.76 21.46 -6.92
C GLU A 83 -12.56 20.25 -7.48
N HIS A 84 -11.98 19.05 -7.53
CA HIS A 84 -12.64 17.81 -7.95
C HIS A 84 -12.36 16.62 -7.02
N GLN A 85 -11.89 16.91 -5.81
CA GLN A 85 -11.58 15.91 -4.80
C GLN A 85 -12.68 15.89 -3.72
N GLN A 86 -12.86 14.74 -3.08
CA GLN A 86 -13.75 14.56 -1.95
C GLN A 86 -13.20 13.48 -1.02
N LEU A 87 -13.48 13.59 0.28
CA LEU A 87 -13.14 12.57 1.26
C LEU A 87 -14.37 11.70 1.53
N ALA A 88 -14.28 10.42 1.22
CA ALA A 88 -15.34 9.46 1.50
C ALA A 88 -15.44 9.16 3.01
N ALA A 89 -16.59 8.65 3.45
CA ALA A 89 -16.84 8.37 4.87
C ALA A 89 -15.88 7.32 5.48
N ASN A 90 -15.25 6.50 4.64
CA ASN A 90 -14.25 5.52 5.00
C ASN A 90 -12.81 6.10 5.10
N GLY A 91 -12.62 7.38 4.79
CA GLY A 91 -11.31 8.05 4.78
C GLY A 91 -10.54 7.94 3.46
N ASP A 92 -11.17 7.46 2.39
CA ASP A 92 -10.57 7.42 1.05
C ASP A 92 -10.69 8.80 0.39
N LEU A 93 -9.61 9.26 -0.22
CA LEU A 93 -9.61 10.43 -1.09
C LEU A 93 -10.08 10.00 -2.48
N GLN A 94 -11.14 10.63 -2.96
CA GLN A 94 -11.69 10.38 -4.28
C GLN A 94 -11.56 11.61 -5.16
N GLU A 95 -11.24 11.41 -6.44
CA GLU A 95 -11.08 12.49 -7.40
C GLU A 95 -11.77 12.14 -8.72
N THR A 96 -12.49 13.09 -9.31
CA THR A 96 -13.16 12.88 -10.60
C THR A 96 -12.30 13.42 -11.75
N THR A 97 -12.08 12.61 -12.78
CA THR A 97 -11.42 13.04 -14.02
C THR A 97 -12.28 12.76 -15.26
N GLN A 98 -11.93 13.40 -16.38
CA GLN A 98 -12.55 13.15 -17.68
C GLN A 98 -11.95 11.88 -18.28
N GLY A 99 -12.59 10.73 -18.05
CA GLY A 99 -12.19 9.43 -18.58
C GLY A 99 -10.96 8.80 -17.92
N THR A 100 -10.56 7.64 -18.44
CA THR A 100 -9.41 6.86 -17.94
C THR A 100 -8.05 7.37 -18.41
N ASP A 101 -8.01 8.24 -19.43
CA ASP A 101 -6.76 8.76 -20.01
C ASP A 101 -6.12 9.84 -19.15
N LYS A 102 -6.89 10.45 -18.24
CA LYS A 102 -6.41 11.42 -17.26
C LYS A 102 -6.45 10.79 -15.87
N LEU A 103 -5.27 10.50 -15.33
CA LEU A 103 -5.11 10.05 -13.95
C LEU A 103 -5.39 11.20 -12.96
N PRO A 104 -5.82 10.86 -11.71
CA PRO A 104 -6.10 11.84 -10.68
C PRO A 104 -4.82 12.48 -10.11
N ALA A 105 -4.91 13.75 -9.73
CA ALA A 105 -3.81 14.56 -9.22
C ALA A 105 -3.26 14.05 -7.88
N PHE A 106 -4.04 13.31 -7.08
CA PHE A 106 -3.52 12.69 -5.85
C PHE A 106 -2.36 11.72 -6.09
N LEU A 107 -2.18 11.23 -7.33
CA LEU A 107 -1.05 10.37 -7.70
C LEU A 107 0.22 11.17 -8.02
N ASP A 108 0.17 12.49 -8.22
CA ASP A 108 1.25 13.26 -8.84
C ASP A 108 2.57 13.17 -8.09
N ALA A 109 2.52 13.22 -6.75
CA ALA A 109 3.66 13.15 -5.86
C ALA A 109 4.02 11.71 -5.41
N LEU A 110 3.26 10.70 -5.84
CA LEU A 110 3.46 9.31 -5.45
C LEU A 110 4.45 8.59 -6.37
N ASP A 111 4.90 7.42 -5.93
CA ASP A 111 5.82 6.58 -6.68
C ASP A 111 5.27 6.25 -8.09
N PRO A 112 6.11 6.32 -9.15
CA PRO A 112 5.66 6.02 -10.51
C PRO A 112 5.02 4.63 -10.70
N SER A 113 5.37 3.65 -9.85
CA SER A 113 4.73 2.33 -9.86
C SER A 113 3.25 2.40 -9.50
N LEU A 114 2.82 3.32 -8.63
CA LEU A 114 1.41 3.53 -8.30
C LEU A 114 0.66 4.14 -9.47
N LYS A 115 1.24 5.11 -10.18
CA LYS A 115 0.65 5.61 -11.44
C LYS A 115 0.46 4.48 -12.45
N THR A 116 1.46 3.60 -12.57
CA THR A 116 1.38 2.42 -13.44
C THR A 116 0.29 1.46 -13.00
N ALA A 117 0.13 1.20 -11.70
CA ALA A 117 -0.92 0.37 -11.15
C ALA A 117 -2.32 0.92 -11.46
N TYR A 118 -2.53 2.22 -11.31
CA TYR A 118 -3.81 2.87 -11.62
C TYR A 118 -4.14 2.84 -13.11
N THR A 119 -3.16 3.12 -13.98
CA THR A 119 -3.33 2.95 -15.44
C THR A 119 -3.65 1.50 -15.79
N THR A 120 -2.97 0.55 -15.15
CA THR A 120 -3.20 -0.88 -15.37
C THR A 120 -4.61 -1.27 -14.95
N ALA A 121 -5.04 -0.89 -13.74
CA ALA A 121 -6.38 -1.16 -13.25
C ALA A 121 -7.46 -0.58 -14.19
N ALA A 122 -7.28 0.65 -14.67
CA ALA A 122 -8.19 1.27 -15.64
C ALA A 122 -8.27 0.50 -16.96
N SER A 123 -7.15 -0.03 -17.46
CA SER A 123 -7.10 -0.80 -18.72
C SER A 123 -7.84 -2.14 -18.67
N VAL A 124 -8.05 -2.70 -17.47
CA VAL A 124 -8.78 -3.96 -17.26
C VAL A 124 -9.96 -3.80 -16.31
N LYS A 125 -10.51 -2.58 -16.21
CA LYS A 125 -11.54 -2.22 -15.23
C LYS A 125 -12.77 -3.14 -15.28
N ASP A 126 -13.20 -3.51 -16.48
CA ASP A 126 -14.39 -4.35 -16.67
C ASP A 126 -14.15 -5.77 -16.11
N ILE A 127 -12.92 -6.30 -16.24
CA ILE A 127 -12.53 -7.57 -15.63
C ILE A 127 -12.44 -7.42 -14.11
N LEU A 128 -11.77 -6.35 -13.64
CA LEU A 128 -11.60 -6.11 -12.20
C LEU A 128 -12.91 -5.94 -11.43
N SER A 129 -13.98 -5.51 -12.09
CA SER A 129 -15.32 -5.47 -11.49
C SER A 129 -15.82 -6.86 -11.04
N SER A 130 -15.27 -7.92 -11.64
CA SER A 130 -15.59 -9.33 -11.38
C SER A 130 -14.51 -10.06 -10.56
N ILE A 131 -13.44 -9.37 -10.17
CA ILE A 131 -12.33 -9.93 -9.39
C ILE A 131 -12.40 -9.41 -7.95
N PRO A 132 -12.39 -10.28 -6.93
CA PRO A 132 -12.50 -9.88 -5.55
C PRO A 132 -11.14 -9.39 -5.03
N CYS A 133 -11.17 -8.63 -3.95
CA CYS A 133 -9.98 -8.32 -3.18
C CYS A 133 -9.97 -9.12 -1.88
N TYR A 134 -8.78 -9.61 -1.50
CA TYR A 134 -8.55 -10.42 -0.31
C TYR A 134 -7.72 -9.67 0.76
N CYS A 135 -7.59 -8.34 0.65
CA CYS A 135 -6.74 -7.54 1.55
C CYS A 135 -7.33 -7.30 2.94
N GLY A 136 -8.64 -7.52 3.13
CA GLY A 136 -9.34 -7.33 4.41
C GLY A 136 -9.95 -5.94 4.61
N CYS A 137 -9.72 -5.00 3.70
CA CYS A 137 -10.32 -3.65 3.78
C CYS A 137 -11.70 -3.56 3.11
N GLY A 138 -12.18 -4.63 2.47
CA GLY A 138 -13.39 -4.61 1.64
C GLY A 138 -14.64 -4.07 2.36
N GLU A 139 -14.94 -4.59 3.55
CA GLU A 139 -16.12 -4.16 4.32
C GLU A 139 -15.95 -2.74 4.88
N SER A 140 -14.82 -2.45 5.50
CA SER A 140 -14.54 -1.12 6.09
C SER A 140 -14.50 0.00 5.04
N ALA A 141 -14.02 -0.31 3.84
CA ALA A 141 -13.98 0.63 2.72
C ALA A 141 -15.27 0.63 1.89
N GLY A 142 -16.19 -0.32 2.11
CA GLY A 142 -17.39 -0.49 1.30
C GLY A 142 -17.14 -0.98 -0.13
N HIS A 143 -15.94 -1.51 -0.41
CA HIS A 143 -15.52 -2.00 -1.72
C HIS A 143 -16.17 -3.33 -2.08
N LYS A 144 -16.55 -3.50 -3.35
CA LYS A 144 -17.26 -4.67 -3.86
C LYS A 144 -16.40 -5.59 -4.71
N SER A 145 -15.28 -5.10 -5.21
CA SER A 145 -14.31 -5.83 -6.03
C SER A 145 -12.94 -5.15 -5.92
N ASN A 146 -11.91 -5.75 -6.51
CA ASN A 146 -10.59 -5.14 -6.61
C ASN A 146 -10.62 -3.83 -7.43
N LEU A 147 -11.59 -3.66 -8.35
CA LEU A 147 -11.78 -2.40 -9.07
C LEU A 147 -11.98 -1.22 -8.10
N ASN A 148 -12.76 -1.41 -7.03
CA ASN A 148 -13.10 -0.30 -6.12
C ASN A 148 -11.92 0.25 -5.34
N CYS A 149 -10.81 -0.48 -5.28
CA CYS A 149 -9.57 0.04 -4.72
C CYS A 149 -8.94 1.14 -5.59
N PHE A 150 -9.32 1.26 -6.86
CA PHE A 150 -8.74 2.22 -7.82
C PHE A 150 -9.80 3.17 -8.39
N ILE A 151 -10.98 2.64 -8.68
CA ILE A 151 -12.09 3.35 -9.32
C ILE A 151 -13.35 3.09 -8.48
N LYS A 152 -13.81 4.15 -7.83
CA LYS A 152 -15.06 4.13 -7.06
C LYS A 152 -16.26 3.97 -7.97
N ASP A 153 -16.27 4.69 -9.10
CA ASP A 153 -17.37 4.70 -10.06
C ASP A 153 -16.94 5.20 -11.45
N ALA A 154 -17.76 4.88 -12.46
CA ALA A 154 -17.64 5.43 -13.81
C ALA A 154 -19.02 5.95 -14.25
N ASN A 155 -19.10 7.26 -14.50
CA ASN A 155 -20.34 7.96 -14.79
C ASN A 155 -20.77 7.78 -16.26
N GLU A 156 -22.07 8.01 -16.52
CA GLU A 156 -22.65 7.90 -17.88
C GLU A 156 -22.04 8.88 -18.90
N ASP A 157 -21.52 10.02 -18.42
CA ASP A 157 -20.82 11.02 -19.24
C ASP A 157 -19.37 10.62 -19.58
N GLY A 158 -18.92 9.45 -19.11
CA GLY A 158 -17.56 8.94 -19.30
C GLY A 158 -16.55 9.45 -18.27
N SER A 159 -16.95 10.30 -17.32
CA SER A 159 -16.07 10.69 -16.21
C SER A 159 -15.84 9.53 -15.23
N VAL A 160 -14.66 9.50 -14.61
CA VAL A 160 -14.24 8.43 -13.71
C VAL A 160 -14.00 9.02 -12.33
N VAL A 161 -14.61 8.42 -11.31
CA VAL A 161 -14.35 8.72 -9.91
C VAL A 161 -13.28 7.73 -9.41
N TRP A 162 -12.06 8.22 -9.27
CA TRP A 162 -10.93 7.46 -8.76
C TRP A 162 -10.96 7.40 -7.24
N ASP A 163 -10.36 6.36 -6.68
CA ASP A 163 -10.25 6.12 -5.24
C ASP A 163 -8.79 5.88 -4.87
N ASP A 164 -8.26 6.59 -3.88
CA ASP A 164 -6.84 6.51 -3.49
C ASP A 164 -6.49 5.25 -2.68
N HIS A 165 -7.46 4.43 -2.30
CA HIS A 165 -7.24 3.30 -1.40
C HIS A 165 -6.19 2.32 -1.91
N GLY A 166 -6.12 2.11 -3.23
CA GLY A 166 -5.16 1.23 -3.90
C GLY A 166 -3.71 1.63 -3.67
N THR A 167 -3.45 2.90 -3.36
CA THR A 167 -2.10 3.39 -3.00
C THR A 167 -1.57 2.80 -1.69
N ARG A 168 -2.45 2.22 -0.86
CA ARG A 168 -2.18 1.78 0.51
C ARG A 168 -2.02 0.26 0.63
N CYS A 169 -2.19 -0.50 -0.46
CA CYS A 169 -2.28 -1.96 -0.39
C CYS A 169 -1.60 -2.69 -1.55
N GLY A 170 -0.53 -3.45 -1.24
CA GLY A 170 0.17 -4.28 -2.22
C GLY A 170 -0.71 -5.38 -2.83
N VAL A 171 -1.60 -6.01 -2.05
CA VAL A 171 -2.52 -7.04 -2.57
C VAL A 171 -3.42 -6.49 -3.68
N CYS A 172 -3.90 -5.24 -3.52
CA CYS A 172 -4.73 -4.61 -4.53
C CYS A 172 -3.96 -4.39 -5.84
N VAL A 173 -2.72 -3.90 -5.74
CA VAL A 173 -1.83 -3.65 -6.88
C VAL A 173 -1.40 -4.95 -7.57
N ASP A 174 -1.02 -5.97 -6.80
CA ASP A 174 -0.63 -7.28 -7.32
C ASP A 174 -1.78 -7.96 -8.05
N THR A 175 -3.01 -7.86 -7.52
CA THR A 175 -4.22 -8.39 -8.16
C THR A 175 -4.46 -7.70 -9.51
N ALA A 176 -4.44 -6.36 -9.55
CA ALA A 176 -4.65 -5.60 -10.79
C ALA A 176 -3.60 -5.93 -11.86
N THR A 177 -2.34 -6.06 -11.45
CA THR A 177 -1.23 -6.41 -12.34
C THR A 177 -1.39 -7.84 -12.89
N THR A 178 -1.67 -8.80 -12.01
CA THR A 178 -1.88 -10.21 -12.39
C THR A 178 -3.06 -10.36 -13.36
N VAL A 179 -4.16 -9.67 -13.09
CA VAL A 179 -5.34 -9.66 -13.98
C VAL A 179 -4.97 -9.12 -15.36
N ALA A 180 -4.23 -8.02 -15.43
CA ALA A 180 -3.79 -7.45 -16.70
C ALA A 180 -2.85 -8.37 -17.48
N GLU A 181 -1.94 -9.06 -16.80
CA GLU A 181 -1.04 -10.04 -17.41
C GLU A 181 -1.79 -11.24 -17.98
N LEU A 182 -2.73 -11.81 -17.21
CA LEU A 182 -3.52 -12.95 -17.67
C LEU A 182 -4.48 -12.57 -18.81
N ASN A 183 -5.06 -11.37 -18.77
CA ASN A 183 -5.87 -10.85 -19.86
C ASN A 183 -5.05 -10.70 -21.16
N LYS A 184 -3.81 -10.17 -21.07
CA LYS A 184 -2.88 -10.11 -22.21
C LYS A 184 -2.54 -11.48 -22.78
N GLN A 185 -2.59 -12.53 -21.97
CA GLN A 185 -2.42 -13.92 -22.40
C GLN A 185 -3.69 -14.53 -23.02
N GLY A 186 -4.79 -13.77 -23.13
CA GLY A 186 -6.06 -14.23 -23.71
C GLY A 186 -6.89 -15.11 -22.77
N LYS A 187 -6.62 -15.07 -21.46
CA LYS A 187 -7.41 -15.81 -20.47
C LYS A 187 -8.82 -15.23 -20.33
N SER A 188 -9.80 -16.11 -20.20
CA SER A 188 -11.18 -15.70 -19.89
C SER A 188 -11.29 -15.14 -18.47
N VAL A 189 -12.29 -14.29 -18.23
CA VAL A 189 -12.55 -13.71 -16.89
C VAL A 189 -12.67 -14.81 -15.81
N LYS A 190 -13.31 -15.93 -16.16
CA LYS A 190 -13.45 -17.09 -15.27
C LYS A 190 -12.11 -17.75 -14.92
N GLU A 191 -11.23 -17.95 -15.90
CA GLU A 191 -9.88 -18.46 -15.64
C GLU A 191 -9.05 -17.49 -14.80
N ILE A 192 -9.14 -16.19 -15.09
CA ILE A 192 -8.47 -15.13 -14.31
C ILE A 192 -8.95 -15.19 -12.86
N ARG A 193 -10.26 -15.19 -12.64
CA ARG A 193 -10.87 -15.30 -11.31
C ARG A 193 -10.39 -16.54 -10.57
N ALA A 194 -10.37 -17.69 -11.22
CA ALA A 194 -9.88 -18.93 -10.63
C ALA A 194 -8.41 -18.85 -10.18
N VAL A 195 -7.55 -18.15 -10.94
CA VAL A 195 -6.14 -17.92 -10.54
C VAL A 195 -6.06 -17.02 -9.31
N ILE A 196 -6.81 -15.91 -9.27
CA ILE A 196 -6.83 -14.99 -8.12
C ILE A 196 -7.35 -15.71 -6.87
N ASP A 197 -8.48 -16.42 -6.97
CA ASP A 197 -9.07 -17.14 -5.86
C ASP A 197 -8.14 -18.26 -5.36
N GLY A 198 -7.50 -19.00 -6.27
CA GLY A 198 -6.51 -20.02 -5.92
C GLY A 198 -5.26 -19.45 -5.24
N THR A 199 -4.90 -18.20 -5.53
CA THR A 199 -3.75 -17.50 -4.93
C THR A 199 -4.07 -17.01 -3.51
N TYR A 200 -5.24 -16.40 -3.32
CA TYR A 200 -5.55 -15.66 -2.08
C TYR A 200 -6.55 -16.37 -1.16
N SER A 201 -7.44 -17.23 -1.66
CA SER A 201 -8.44 -17.95 -0.84
C SER A 201 -7.85 -19.17 -0.10
N THR A 202 -6.68 -19.00 0.51
CA THR A 202 -5.92 -20.05 1.21
C THR A 202 -6.16 -20.07 2.73
N GLY A 203 -6.99 -19.16 3.25
CA GLY A 203 -7.19 -18.94 4.68
C GLY A 203 -6.11 -18.09 5.36
N LYS A 204 -5.06 -17.69 4.62
CA LYS A 204 -4.02 -16.76 5.09
C LYS A 204 -4.39 -15.29 4.87
N TYR A 205 -5.29 -15.03 3.93
CA TYR A 205 -5.82 -13.72 3.60
C TYR A 205 -7.25 -13.57 4.14
N ALA A 206 -7.76 -12.34 4.12
CA ALA A 206 -9.13 -12.08 4.55
C ALA A 206 -10.17 -12.71 3.59
N PRO A 207 -11.43 -12.86 4.01
CA PRO A 207 -12.50 -13.22 3.10
C PRO A 207 -12.58 -12.28 1.88
N PRO A 208 -13.02 -12.77 0.70
CA PRO A 208 -13.15 -11.94 -0.48
C PRO A 208 -14.18 -10.83 -0.28
N THR A 209 -14.02 -9.71 -0.98
CA THR A 209 -15.11 -8.75 -1.21
C THR A 209 -16.34 -9.46 -1.80
N PRO A 210 -17.57 -8.92 -1.61
CA PRO A 210 -18.82 -9.51 -2.11
C PRO A 210 -18.96 -9.35 -3.63
N THR A 211 -18.06 -9.97 -4.38
CA THR A 211 -17.95 -9.91 -5.83
C THR A 211 -18.71 -11.09 -6.43
N PRO A 212 -19.73 -10.86 -7.27
CA PRO A 212 -20.49 -11.95 -7.90
C PRO A 212 -19.60 -12.94 -8.65
N GLU A 213 -20.03 -14.19 -8.69
CA GLU A 213 -19.36 -15.24 -9.47
C GLU A 213 -19.53 -15.02 -10.97
N VAL A 214 -18.50 -15.39 -11.73
CA VAL A 214 -18.48 -15.29 -13.19
C VAL A 214 -18.93 -16.62 -13.78
N MET A 215 -20.10 -16.63 -14.42
CA MET A 215 -20.70 -17.84 -15.01
C MET A 215 -19.88 -18.40 -16.17
#